data_AF-A0A498SH22-F1
#
_entry.id   AF-A0A498SH22-F1
#
_cell.length_a   1.000
_cell.length_b   1.000
_cell.length_c   1.000
_cell.angle_alpha   90.00
_cell.angle_beta   90.00
_cell.angle_gamma   90.00
#
_symmetry.space_group_name_H-M   'P 1'
#
loop_
_entity.id
_entity.type
_entity.pdbx_description
1 polymer ?
#
loop_
_entity_poly.entity_id
_entity_poly.type
_entity_poly.pdbx_seq_one_letter_code
_entity_poly.pdbx_strand_id
1 'polypeptide(L)'
;MKPLLVISFDGFKRSYVGNDIIKTLEYMAKCGATAEYMYGTYPTKTFPNHYSIATGLYPESHGIVDNVIYDNRFKTDFIDIRRTNDAQYFNGIPIWNVLEQQNITTACLFWPACDSLINGIGMQPKYNLKYNQSMSYHDRIDQIIAWLEMPANIRPSLIMAYFDQPDKLVHFKNDEEVCSHSLPFLF
;
A
#
# COMPACT_ATOMS: atom_id res chain seq x y z
N MET A 1 4.64 -19.52 -12.56
CA MET A 1 3.56 -18.52 -12.40
C MET A 1 4.15 -17.14 -12.62
N LYS A 2 3.44 -16.21 -13.28
CA LYS A 2 3.88 -14.81 -13.39
C LYS A 2 3.56 -14.10 -12.07
N PRO A 3 4.48 -13.36 -11.45
CA PRO A 3 4.20 -12.61 -10.22
C PRO A 3 3.27 -11.43 -10.50
N LEU A 4 2.46 -11.08 -9.51
CA LEU A 4 1.68 -9.84 -9.46
C LEU A 4 2.39 -8.82 -8.59
N LEU A 5 2.68 -7.64 -9.13
CA LEU A 5 3.22 -6.51 -8.40
C LEU A 5 2.15 -5.42 -8.31
N VAL A 6 1.79 -5.04 -7.08
CA VAL A 6 0.88 -3.94 -6.78
C VAL A 6 1.69 -2.82 -6.15
N ILE A 7 1.72 -1.66 -6.80
CA ILE A 7 2.42 -0.47 -6.31
C ILE A 7 1.36 0.59 -5.99
N SER A 8 1.37 1.09 -4.76
CA SER A 8 0.59 2.25 -4.35
C SER A 8 1.49 3.45 -4.15
N PHE A 9 1.15 4.55 -4.79
CA PHE A 9 1.71 5.88 -4.56
C PHE A 9 0.69 6.68 -3.78
N ASP A 10 0.97 6.96 -2.51
CA ASP A 10 0.01 7.62 -1.61
C ASP A 10 -0.33 9.03 -2.09
N GLY A 11 -1.60 9.42 -1.99
CA GLY A 11 -2.08 10.72 -2.46
C GLY A 11 -1.93 10.96 -3.97
N PHE A 12 -1.67 9.91 -4.77
CA PHE A 12 -1.50 10.06 -6.21
C PHE A 12 -2.84 10.33 -6.90
N LYS A 13 -3.12 11.61 -7.15
CA LYS A 13 -4.32 12.08 -7.82
C LYS A 13 -4.26 11.80 -9.32
N ARG A 14 -5.40 11.43 -9.91
CA ARG A 14 -5.53 11.15 -11.35
C ARG A 14 -4.99 12.28 -12.25
N SER A 15 -5.15 13.53 -11.82
CA SER A 15 -4.70 14.71 -12.58
C SER A 15 -3.18 14.82 -12.75
N TYR A 16 -2.40 13.99 -12.05
CA TYR A 16 -0.94 13.95 -12.23
C TYR A 16 -0.48 13.16 -13.47
N VAL A 17 -1.36 12.37 -14.09
CA VAL A 17 -1.05 11.61 -15.32
C VAL A 17 -1.57 12.34 -16.55
N GLY A 18 -0.71 12.53 -17.57
CA GLY A 18 -1.05 13.18 -18.84
C GLY A 18 -0.56 14.62 -18.96
N ASN A 19 0.38 15.05 -18.10
CA ASN A 19 1.00 16.38 -18.13
C ASN A 19 2.45 16.34 -18.63
N ASP A 20 2.92 15.23 -19.22
CA ASP A 20 4.30 14.97 -19.66
C ASP A 20 5.38 15.01 -18.55
N ILE A 21 4.95 15.01 -17.29
CA ILE A 21 5.84 15.05 -16.12
C ILE A 21 6.37 13.64 -15.78
N ILE A 22 5.52 12.61 -15.85
CA ILE A 22 5.84 11.24 -15.40
C ILE A 22 5.79 10.26 -16.57
N LYS A 23 6.80 10.35 -17.43
CA LYS A 23 6.87 9.63 -18.73
C LYS A 23 6.70 8.11 -18.61
N THR A 24 7.23 7.49 -17.56
CA THR A 24 7.10 6.03 -17.38
C THR A 24 5.66 5.61 -17.07
N LEU A 25 4.94 6.35 -16.23
CA LEU A 25 3.53 6.05 -15.95
C LEU A 25 2.67 6.30 -17.18
N GLU A 26 2.99 7.31 -17.98
CA GLU A 26 2.33 7.56 -19.27
C GLU A 26 2.59 6.45 -20.28
N TYR A 27 3.83 5.95 -20.35
CA TYR A 27 4.16 4.79 -21.17
C TYR A 27 3.40 3.54 -20.71
N MET A 28 3.33 3.29 -19.40
CA MET A 28 2.53 2.20 -18.82
C MET A 28 1.05 2.34 -19.15
N ALA A 29 0.49 3.56 -19.07
CA ALA A 29 -0.91 3.83 -19.42
C ALA A 29 -1.20 3.63 -20.92
N LYS A 30 -0.26 3.99 -21.80
CA LYS A 30 -0.38 3.83 -23.25
C LYS A 30 -0.28 2.38 -23.71
N CYS A 31 0.61 1.59 -23.09
CA CYS A 31 0.87 0.20 -23.47
C CYS A 31 0.06 -0.83 -22.65
N GLY A 32 -0.51 -0.41 -21.51
CA GLY A 32 -1.29 -1.24 -20.61
C GLY A 32 -2.78 -0.89 -20.62
N ALA A 33 -3.46 -1.26 -19.51
CA ALA A 33 -4.83 -0.85 -19.25
C ALA A 33 -4.85 0.32 -18.26
N THR A 34 -5.74 1.27 -18.49
CA THR A 34 -5.94 2.43 -17.62
C THR A 34 -7.42 2.68 -17.40
N ALA A 35 -7.77 3.16 -16.20
CA ALA A 35 -9.11 3.62 -15.88
C ALA A 35 -9.14 5.16 -15.87
N GLU A 36 -10.33 5.75 -16.08
CA GLU A 36 -10.47 7.20 -16.00
C GLU A 36 -10.09 7.71 -14.60
N TYR A 37 -10.52 7.01 -13.55
CA TYR A 37 -10.14 7.19 -12.15
C TYR A 37 -10.54 5.94 -11.35
N MET A 38 -10.11 5.88 -10.08
CA MET A 38 -10.54 4.87 -9.12
C MET A 38 -11.20 5.58 -7.94
N TYR A 39 -12.42 5.16 -7.57
CA TYR A 39 -13.07 5.66 -6.36
C TYR A 39 -12.43 5.01 -5.13
N GLY A 40 -11.91 5.85 -4.23
CA GLY A 40 -11.56 5.43 -2.89
C GLY A 40 -12.80 5.23 -2.02
N THR A 41 -12.63 4.56 -0.89
CA THR A 41 -13.64 4.48 0.16
C THR A 41 -13.70 5.79 0.96
N TYR A 42 -14.83 6.04 1.60
CA TYR A 42 -14.95 7.12 2.58
C TYR A 42 -14.65 6.59 4.00
N PRO A 43 -13.82 7.30 4.80
CA PRO A 43 -13.10 8.52 4.47
C PRO A 43 -11.87 8.25 3.58
N THR A 44 -11.47 9.24 2.78
CA THR A 44 -10.31 9.18 1.87
C THR A 44 -8.98 9.33 2.64
N LYS A 45 -8.71 8.38 3.52
CA LYS A 45 -7.49 8.28 4.35
C LYS A 45 -6.68 7.05 3.94
N THR A 46 -5.36 7.13 4.15
CA THR A 46 -4.38 6.09 3.79
C THR A 46 -4.80 4.70 4.28
N PHE A 47 -4.94 4.48 5.59
CA PHE A 47 -5.15 3.14 6.13
C PHE A 47 -6.52 2.54 5.74
N PRO A 48 -7.65 3.26 5.85
CA PRO A 48 -8.94 2.75 5.39
C PRO A 48 -8.89 2.29 3.92
N ASN A 49 -8.36 3.12 3.02
CA ASN A 49 -8.35 2.79 1.59
C ASN A 49 -7.37 1.66 1.23
N HIS A 50 -6.16 1.66 1.76
CA HIS A 50 -5.19 0.60 1.47
C HIS A 50 -5.64 -0.76 2.01
N TYR A 51 -6.32 -0.77 3.15
CA TYR A 51 -6.88 -2.00 3.71
C TYR A 51 -8.14 -2.45 2.95
N SER A 52 -8.97 -1.52 2.46
CA SER A 52 -10.05 -1.82 1.52
C SER A 52 -9.53 -2.46 0.23
N ILE A 53 -8.45 -1.93 -0.37
CA ILE A 53 -7.81 -2.53 -1.56
C ILE A 53 -7.33 -3.95 -1.28
N ALA A 54 -6.73 -4.18 -0.11
CA ALA A 54 -6.18 -5.49 0.24
C ALA A 54 -7.26 -6.55 0.54
N THR A 55 -8.43 -6.14 1.04
CA THR A 55 -9.48 -7.04 1.55
C THR A 55 -10.72 -7.13 0.67
N GLY A 56 -10.97 -6.11 -0.17
CA GLY A 56 -12.22 -5.95 -0.91
C GLY A 56 -13.42 -5.53 -0.04
N LEU A 57 -13.19 -5.12 1.19
CA LEU A 57 -14.23 -4.73 2.16
C LEU A 57 -14.32 -3.21 2.30
N TYR A 58 -15.50 -2.71 2.69
CA TYR A 58 -15.66 -1.33 3.12
C TYR A 58 -15.07 -1.09 4.53
N PRO A 59 -14.72 0.17 4.88
CA PRO A 59 -14.19 0.52 6.20
C PRO A 59 -15.01 0.03 7.39
N GLU A 60 -16.34 0.08 7.30
CA GLU A 60 -17.24 -0.42 8.34
C GLU A 60 -17.14 -1.94 8.54
N SER A 61 -16.75 -2.69 7.51
CA SER A 61 -16.65 -4.16 7.54
C SER A 61 -15.26 -4.61 7.99
N HIS A 62 -14.19 -3.97 7.50
CA HIS A 62 -12.82 -4.32 7.87
C HIS A 62 -12.32 -3.61 9.15
N GLY A 63 -13.13 -2.75 9.77
CA GLY A 63 -12.87 -2.14 11.09
C GLY A 63 -12.02 -0.88 11.06
N ILE A 64 -11.15 -0.71 10.07
CA ILE A 64 -10.31 0.48 9.90
C ILE A 64 -11.07 1.65 9.27
N VAL A 65 -11.79 2.42 10.10
CA VAL A 65 -12.63 3.56 9.64
C VAL A 65 -11.90 4.90 9.56
N ASP A 66 -10.74 5.05 10.22
CA ASP A 66 -9.85 6.22 10.12
C ASP A 66 -8.42 5.79 10.51
N ASN A 67 -7.45 6.68 10.34
CA ASN A 67 -6.08 6.48 10.83
C ASN A 67 -6.01 6.55 12.37
N VAL A 68 -6.95 7.25 13.02
CA VAL A 68 -7.06 7.35 14.48
C VAL A 68 -8.47 6.97 14.90
N ILE A 69 -8.60 5.89 15.67
CA ILE A 69 -9.89 5.28 16.02
C ILE A 69 -10.04 5.25 17.54
N TYR A 70 -11.27 5.45 18.03
CA TYR A 70 -11.65 5.19 19.42
C TYR A 70 -12.64 4.02 19.46
N ASP A 71 -12.34 3.00 20.26
CA ASP A 71 -13.22 1.86 20.48
C ASP A 71 -13.15 1.40 21.93
N ASN A 72 -14.19 1.73 22.69
CA ASN A 72 -14.28 1.47 24.13
C ASN A 72 -14.40 -0.03 24.48
N ARG A 73 -14.62 -0.92 23.50
CA ARG A 73 -14.59 -2.38 23.70
C ARG A 73 -13.17 -2.90 23.87
N PHE A 74 -12.21 -2.14 23.35
CA PHE A 74 -10.81 -2.52 23.23
C PHE A 74 -9.91 -1.71 24.14
N LYS A 75 -10.02 -0.37 24.10
CA LYS A 75 -9.20 0.56 24.88
C LYS A 75 -10.00 1.83 25.22
N THR A 76 -9.61 2.50 26.29
CA THR A 76 -10.25 3.75 26.74
C THR A 76 -9.66 5.02 26.10
N ASP A 77 -8.70 4.88 25.19
CA ASP A 77 -8.01 5.99 24.52
C ASP A 77 -8.13 5.88 22.99
N PHE A 78 -7.91 7.00 22.29
CA PHE A 78 -7.74 7.01 20.84
C PHE A 78 -6.47 6.26 20.44
N ILE A 79 -6.57 5.42 19.42
CA ILE A 79 -5.49 4.59 18.90
C ILE A 79 -5.13 5.02 17.49
N ASP A 80 -3.85 5.31 17.30
CA ASP A 80 -3.28 5.51 15.98
C ASP A 80 -3.04 4.14 15.32
N ILE A 81 -3.89 3.80 14.36
CA ILE A 81 -3.83 2.53 13.62
C ILE A 81 -2.49 2.37 12.91
N ARG A 82 -1.85 3.47 12.55
CA ARG A 82 -0.55 3.47 11.85
C ARG A 82 0.60 2.97 12.71
N ARG A 83 0.38 2.89 14.04
CA ARG A 83 1.41 2.58 15.04
C ARG A 83 1.06 1.37 15.90
N THR A 84 -0.10 0.76 15.68
CA THR A 84 -0.56 -0.40 16.43
C THR A 84 -0.45 -1.66 15.58
N ASN A 85 0.00 -2.76 16.20
CA ASN A 85 -0.03 -4.10 15.60
C ASN A 85 -1.11 -4.98 16.25
N ASP A 86 -2.03 -4.34 16.97
CA ASP A 86 -3.08 -5.02 17.72
C ASP A 86 -4.14 -5.59 16.77
N ALA A 87 -4.14 -6.92 16.68
CA ALA A 87 -4.95 -7.72 15.75
C ALA A 87 -6.44 -7.37 15.76
N GLN A 88 -6.97 -6.96 16.92
CA GLN A 88 -8.40 -6.78 17.14
C GLN A 88 -9.01 -5.61 16.36
N TYR A 89 -8.19 -4.69 15.84
CA TYR A 89 -8.66 -3.59 15.00
C TYR A 89 -8.80 -3.99 13.52
N PHE A 90 -8.18 -5.10 13.10
CA PHE A 90 -8.07 -5.51 11.71
C PHE A 90 -8.98 -6.70 11.41
N ASN A 91 -10.17 -6.43 10.86
CA ASN A 91 -11.12 -7.46 10.45
C ASN A 91 -10.97 -7.81 8.96
N GLY A 92 -11.49 -8.97 8.57
CA GLY A 92 -11.39 -9.45 7.18
C GLY A 92 -10.01 -10.03 6.86
N ILE A 93 -9.87 -10.66 5.69
CA ILE A 93 -8.64 -11.39 5.32
C ILE A 93 -8.03 -10.69 4.10
N PRO A 94 -6.86 -10.04 4.23
CA PRO A 94 -6.22 -9.41 3.09
C PRO A 94 -5.65 -10.47 2.15
N ILE A 95 -5.44 -10.08 0.90
CA ILE A 95 -5.04 -10.98 -0.17
C ILE A 95 -3.74 -11.75 0.11
N TRP A 96 -2.77 -11.15 0.81
CA TRP A 96 -1.53 -11.86 1.15
C TRP A 96 -1.80 -13.00 2.14
N ASN A 97 -2.68 -12.82 3.12
CA ASN A 97 -3.07 -13.88 4.05
C ASN A 97 -3.78 -15.03 3.31
N VAL A 98 -4.69 -14.72 2.37
CA VAL A 98 -5.37 -15.75 1.56
C VAL A 98 -4.37 -16.59 0.77
N LEU A 99 -3.38 -15.97 0.16
CA LEU A 99 -2.36 -16.65 -0.64
C LEU A 99 -1.41 -17.48 0.24
N GLU A 100 -0.95 -16.95 1.38
CA GLU A 100 -0.09 -17.70 2.30
C GLU A 100 -0.81 -18.92 2.90
N GLN A 101 -2.12 -18.84 3.17
CA GLN A 101 -2.94 -20.00 3.57
C GLN A 101 -2.96 -21.11 2.50
N GLN A 102 -2.74 -20.75 1.24
CA GLN A 102 -2.67 -21.67 0.10
C GLN A 102 -1.23 -22.06 -0.25
N ASN A 103 -0.26 -21.78 0.63
CA ASN A 103 1.18 -21.97 0.42
C ASN A 103 1.75 -21.20 -0.79
N ILE A 104 1.11 -20.09 -1.17
CA ILE A 104 1.60 -19.19 -2.20
C ILE A 104 2.40 -18.09 -1.53
N THR A 105 3.69 -18.03 -1.84
CA THR A 105 4.61 -17.07 -1.23
C THR A 105 4.26 -15.64 -1.64
N THR A 106 4.22 -14.72 -0.66
CA THR A 106 3.94 -13.30 -0.87
C THR A 106 5.01 -12.40 -0.24
N ALA A 107 5.07 -11.15 -0.68
CA ALA A 107 5.92 -10.13 -0.09
C ALA A 107 5.17 -8.81 0.11
N CYS A 108 5.51 -8.09 1.19
CA CYS A 108 5.08 -6.72 1.41
C CYS A 108 6.27 -5.79 1.64
N LEU A 109 6.29 -4.69 0.89
CA LEU A 109 7.11 -3.52 1.14
C LEU A 109 6.20 -2.40 1.65
N PHE A 110 6.17 -2.23 2.98
CA PHE A 110 5.54 -1.09 3.66
C PHE A 110 4.03 -0.94 3.48
N TRP A 111 3.35 -1.89 2.84
CA TRP A 111 1.90 -1.80 2.66
C TRP A 111 1.17 -1.78 4.01
N PRO A 112 0.20 -0.86 4.22
CA PRO A 112 -0.52 -0.75 5.49
C PRO A 112 -1.09 -2.09 5.98
N ALA A 113 -0.86 -2.38 7.26
CA ALA A 113 -1.26 -3.61 7.95
C ALA A 113 -0.54 -4.91 7.57
N CYS A 114 0.43 -4.92 6.64
CA CYS A 114 1.18 -6.17 6.35
C CYS A 114 2.03 -6.65 7.54
N ASP A 115 2.45 -5.77 8.44
CA ASP A 115 3.18 -6.09 9.68
C ASP A 115 2.27 -6.38 10.89
N SER A 116 0.96 -6.24 10.72
CA SER A 116 -0.04 -6.56 11.74
C SER A 116 -0.40 -8.05 11.73
N LEU A 117 -0.73 -8.60 12.90
CA LEU A 117 -1.20 -9.98 13.01
C LEU A 117 -2.71 -10.01 12.80
N ILE A 118 -3.16 -10.13 11.55
CA ILE A 118 -4.59 -9.94 11.22
C ILE A 118 -5.43 -11.14 11.69
N ASN A 119 -6.56 -10.86 12.34
CA ASN A 119 -7.54 -11.82 12.87
C ASN A 119 -6.97 -12.95 13.76
N GLY A 120 -5.79 -12.78 14.36
CA GLY A 120 -5.16 -13.84 15.16
C GLY A 120 -4.79 -15.11 14.36
N ILE A 121 -4.86 -15.07 13.02
CA ILE A 121 -4.52 -16.19 12.12
C ILE A 121 -3.01 -16.48 12.17
N GLY A 122 -2.20 -15.52 12.65
CA GLY A 122 -0.76 -15.67 12.78
C GLY A 122 0.00 -15.72 11.46
N MET A 123 -0.68 -15.48 10.33
CA MET A 123 -0.07 -15.47 9.01
C MET A 123 0.29 -14.05 8.59
N GLN A 124 1.48 -13.91 8.04
CA GLN A 124 2.04 -12.70 7.47
C GLN A 124 2.69 -13.04 6.13
N PRO A 125 2.92 -12.05 5.26
CA PRO A 125 3.71 -12.27 4.06
C PRO A 125 5.05 -12.90 4.40
N LYS A 126 5.48 -13.91 3.65
CA LYS A 126 6.78 -14.58 3.86
C LYS A 126 7.95 -13.59 3.89
N TYR A 127 7.91 -12.60 3.01
CA TYR A 127 8.86 -11.48 3.01
C TYR A 127 8.14 -10.21 3.41
N ASN A 128 8.52 -9.62 4.54
CA ASN A 128 7.85 -8.46 5.07
C ASN A 128 8.86 -7.46 5.61
N LEU A 129 8.91 -6.28 5.01
CA LEU A 129 9.72 -5.18 5.54
C LEU A 129 8.86 -4.30 6.45
N LYS A 130 9.30 -4.18 7.70
CA LYS A 130 8.72 -3.21 8.65
C LYS A 130 8.89 -1.81 8.12
N TYR A 131 7.84 -0.99 8.27
CA TYR A 131 7.84 0.38 7.77
C TYR A 131 9.08 1.16 8.22
N ASN A 132 9.84 1.66 7.25
CA ASN A 132 11.01 2.50 7.47
C ASN A 132 10.97 3.69 6.50
N GLN A 133 10.53 4.84 6.99
CA GLN A 133 10.43 6.05 6.18
C GLN A 133 11.78 6.53 5.63
N SER A 134 12.89 6.17 6.29
CA SER A 134 14.25 6.57 5.88
C SER A 134 14.81 5.72 4.74
N MET A 135 14.18 4.60 4.37
CA MET A 135 14.60 3.79 3.23
C MET A 135 14.33 4.57 1.94
N SER A 136 15.39 4.77 1.12
CA SER A 136 15.31 5.54 -0.11
C SER A 136 14.39 4.86 -1.14
N TYR A 137 13.85 5.62 -2.09
CA TYR A 137 13.00 5.02 -3.13
C TYR A 137 13.77 4.07 -4.05
N HIS A 138 15.05 4.35 -4.32
CA HIS A 138 15.94 3.45 -5.06
C HIS A 138 16.11 2.12 -4.32
N ASP A 139 16.41 2.15 -3.02
CA ASP A 139 16.52 0.90 -2.24
C ASP A 139 15.19 0.12 -2.22
N ARG A 140 14.04 0.81 -2.18
CA ARG A 140 12.72 0.17 -2.22
C ARG A 140 12.50 -0.55 -3.56
N ILE A 141 12.87 0.09 -4.67
CA ILE A 141 12.79 -0.51 -6.01
C ILE A 141 13.77 -1.68 -6.13
N ASP A 142 15.01 -1.51 -5.69
CA ASP A 142 16.03 -2.57 -5.69
C ASP A 142 15.57 -3.79 -4.89
N GLN A 143 14.91 -3.58 -3.75
CA GLN A 143 14.33 -4.68 -2.98
C GLN A 143 13.21 -5.41 -3.73
N ILE A 144 12.34 -4.70 -4.46
CA ILE A 144 11.29 -5.31 -5.28
C ILE A 144 11.92 -6.14 -6.41
N ILE A 145 12.93 -5.60 -7.09
CA ILE A 145 13.68 -6.29 -8.14
C ILE A 145 14.34 -7.55 -7.57
N ALA A 146 15.03 -7.43 -6.43
CA ALA A 146 15.67 -8.56 -5.77
C ALA A 146 14.69 -9.70 -5.45
N TRP A 147 13.45 -9.38 -5.03
CA TRP A 147 12.40 -10.39 -4.85
C TRP A 147 11.95 -11.03 -6.17
N LEU A 148 11.80 -10.24 -7.24
CA LEU A 148 11.40 -10.74 -8.57
C LEU A 148 12.47 -11.64 -9.23
N GLU A 149 13.74 -11.43 -8.90
CA GLU A 149 14.89 -12.21 -9.38
C GLU A 149 15.15 -13.50 -8.58
N MET A 150 14.44 -13.72 -7.47
CA MET A 150 14.59 -14.93 -6.68
C MET A 150 14.28 -16.21 -7.49
N PRO A 151 14.90 -17.36 -7.12
CA PRO A 151 14.55 -18.66 -7.68
C PRO A 151 13.04 -18.94 -7.61
N ALA A 152 12.49 -19.52 -8.67
CA ALA A 152 11.04 -19.64 -8.86
C ALA A 152 10.29 -20.37 -7.73
N ASN A 153 10.97 -21.25 -6.98
CA ASN A 153 10.41 -22.00 -5.85
C ASN A 153 10.31 -21.19 -4.54
N ILE A 154 11.03 -20.07 -4.44
CA ILE A 154 11.00 -19.19 -3.25
C ILE A 154 10.56 -17.76 -3.60
N ARG A 155 10.44 -17.44 -4.89
CA ARG A 155 10.01 -16.13 -5.37
C ARG A 155 8.56 -15.82 -4.98
N PRO A 156 8.26 -14.60 -4.49
CA PRO A 156 6.90 -14.16 -4.26
C PRO A 156 6.06 -14.17 -5.53
N SER A 157 4.84 -14.70 -5.43
CA SER A 157 3.83 -14.61 -6.49
C SER A 157 2.99 -13.34 -6.38
N LEU A 158 2.96 -12.69 -5.21
CA LEU A 158 2.37 -11.38 -4.97
C LEU A 158 3.39 -10.49 -4.26
N ILE A 159 3.55 -9.25 -4.72
CA ILE A 159 4.29 -8.18 -4.04
C ILE A 159 3.36 -6.98 -3.87
N MET A 160 3.13 -6.55 -2.63
CA MET A 160 2.40 -5.31 -2.30
C MET A 160 3.40 -4.24 -1.85
N ALA A 161 3.51 -3.13 -2.58
CA ALA A 161 4.51 -2.09 -2.34
C ALA A 161 3.87 -0.71 -2.13
N TYR A 162 4.34 0.02 -1.12
CA TYR A 162 3.85 1.36 -0.75
C TYR A 162 4.95 2.43 -0.85
N PHE A 163 4.59 3.57 -1.44
CA PHE A 163 5.39 4.78 -1.56
C PHE A 163 4.60 5.96 -0.99
N ASP A 164 5.22 6.74 -0.10
CA ASP A 164 4.58 7.83 0.66
C ASP A 164 4.49 9.17 -0.10
N GLN A 165 4.84 9.17 -1.39
CA GLN A 165 4.77 10.35 -2.26
C GLN A 165 3.77 10.09 -3.39
N PRO A 166 3.07 11.13 -3.88
CA PRO A 166 3.26 12.56 -3.57
C PRO A 166 2.56 13.09 -2.31
N ASP A 167 1.79 12.27 -1.58
CA ASP A 167 1.01 12.69 -0.39
C ASP A 167 1.80 13.58 0.57
N LYS A 168 2.99 13.13 0.97
CA LYS A 168 3.83 13.90 1.90
C LYS A 168 4.17 15.28 1.35
N LEU A 169 4.53 15.41 0.08
CA LEU A 169 4.87 16.71 -0.52
C LEU A 169 3.64 17.64 -0.60
N VAL A 170 2.49 17.11 -0.99
CA VAL A 170 1.23 17.85 -1.12
C VAL A 170 0.67 18.26 0.26
N HIS A 171 0.98 17.52 1.31
CA HIS A 171 0.66 17.97 2.68
C HIS A 171 1.46 19.20 3.13
N PHE A 172 2.62 19.47 2.53
CA PHE A 172 3.46 20.62 2.85
C PHE A 172 3.37 21.76 1.82
N LYS A 173 2.84 21.51 0.61
CA LYS A 173 2.77 22.46 -0.50
C LYS A 173 1.42 22.39 -1.22
N ASN A 174 0.96 23.52 -1.77
CA ASN A 174 -0.27 23.52 -2.58
C ASN A 174 -0.11 22.67 -3.86
N ASP A 175 -1.19 22.02 -4.30
CA ASP A 175 -1.26 21.08 -5.44
C ASP A 175 -0.54 21.58 -6.72
N GLU A 176 -0.59 22.88 -7.01
CA GLU A 176 -0.02 23.49 -8.23
C GLU A 176 1.53 23.54 -8.19
N GLU A 177 2.14 23.65 -7.02
CA GLU A 177 3.60 23.70 -6.87
C GLU A 177 4.27 22.33 -7.06
N VAL A 178 3.52 21.26 -6.80
CA VAL A 178 3.99 19.88 -6.90
C VAL A 178 4.14 19.44 -8.36
N CYS A 179 3.29 19.96 -9.26
CA CYS A 179 3.38 19.68 -10.69
C CYS A 179 4.41 20.56 -11.43
N SER A 180 4.72 21.76 -10.91
CA SER A 180 5.67 22.69 -11.54
C SER A 180 7.14 22.35 -11.27
N HIS A 181 7.41 21.59 -10.21
CA HIS A 181 8.72 21.04 -9.92
C HIS A 181 8.70 19.59 -10.36
N SER A 182 9.49 19.24 -11.38
CA SER A 182 9.75 17.86 -11.79
C SER A 182 9.89 17.00 -10.54
N LEU A 183 8.97 16.07 -10.28
CA LEU A 183 9.03 15.12 -9.16
C LEU A 183 10.33 14.31 -9.33
N PRO A 184 11.45 14.68 -8.68
CA PRO A 184 12.75 14.09 -9.00
C PRO A 184 12.87 12.64 -8.50
N PHE A 185 11.82 12.16 -7.83
CA PHE A 185 11.82 10.94 -7.01
C PHE A 185 10.94 9.82 -7.57
N LEU A 186 10.28 10.05 -8.71
CA LEU A 186 9.63 8.98 -9.46
C LEU A 186 10.56 8.60 -10.61
N PHE A 187 11.70 7.97 -10.32
CA PHE A 187 12.44 6.95 -11.11
C PHE A 187 13.66 6.49 -10.30
#